data_AF-A0A525D6L8-F1
#
_entry.id   AF-A0A525D6L8-F1
#
_cell.length_a   1.000
_cell.length_b   1.000
_cell.length_c   1.000
_cell.angle_alpha   90.00
_cell.angle_beta   90.00
_cell.angle_gamma   90.00
#
_symmetry.space_group_name_H-M   'P 1'
#
loop_
_entity.id
_entity.type
_entity.pdbx_description
1 polymer ?
#
loop_
_entity_poly.entity_id
_entity_poly.type
_entity_poly.pdbx_seq_one_letter_code
_entity_poly.pdbx_strand_id
1 'polypeptide(L)'
;PLGAAEGSDHEADPKLLEGMRSSTIWTSAADTRNLKFYYHTQHNRKLRMVDLNKIDFSTERIVRFSLDKRKEQEIEDVTPK
;
A
#
# COMPACT_ATOMS: atom_id res chain seq x y z
N PRO A 1 14.38 -15.70 3.52
CA PRO A 1 15.21 -14.67 4.20
C PRO A 1 14.34 -13.66 4.97
N LEU A 2 14.54 -13.57 6.29
CA LEU A 2 14.01 -12.54 7.18
C LEU A 2 15.14 -11.51 7.41
N GLY A 3 15.33 -10.56 6.49
CA GLY A 3 16.41 -9.57 6.58
C GLY A 3 16.18 -8.41 5.62
N ALA A 4 16.42 -7.17 6.09
CA ALA A 4 15.87 -5.89 5.63
C ALA A 4 15.92 -5.59 4.11
N ALA A 5 14.92 -4.82 3.65
CA ALA A 5 14.97 -4.14 2.35
C ALA A 5 15.37 -2.69 2.60
N GLU A 6 14.75 -2.02 3.60
CA GLU A 6 15.18 -0.71 4.13
C GLU A 6 14.71 -0.54 5.59
N GLY A 7 15.31 -1.25 6.56
CA GLY A 7 14.98 -1.15 7.99
C GLY A 7 16.21 -0.80 8.82
N SER A 8 16.07 0.04 9.86
CA SER A 8 17.18 0.43 10.74
C SER A 8 17.75 -0.80 11.45
N ASP A 9 19.06 -1.03 11.28
CA ASP A 9 19.84 -2.14 11.84
C ASP A 9 20.07 -2.02 13.37
N HIS A 10 19.17 -1.35 14.10
CA HIS A 10 19.38 -0.97 15.49
C HIS A 10 18.25 -1.51 16.39
N GLU A 11 18.58 -2.57 17.13
CA GLU A 11 17.97 -2.97 18.41
C GLU A 11 16.43 -3.11 18.47
N ALA A 12 15.78 -3.53 17.38
CA ALA A 12 14.38 -3.93 17.47
C ALA A 12 14.26 -5.30 18.17
N ASP A 13 13.44 -5.37 19.23
CA ASP A 13 13.05 -6.62 19.90
C ASP A 13 12.72 -7.69 18.84
N PRO A 14 13.33 -8.89 18.86
CA PRO A 14 13.08 -9.96 17.90
C PRO A 14 11.60 -10.31 17.69
N LYS A 15 10.73 -10.07 18.68
CA LYS A 15 9.27 -10.20 18.54
C LYS A 15 8.66 -9.18 17.58
N LEU A 16 9.23 -7.98 17.47
CA LEU A 16 8.80 -6.95 16.52
C LEU A 16 9.20 -7.29 15.08
N LEU A 17 10.23 -8.12 14.92
CA LEU A 17 10.69 -8.62 13.62
C LEU A 17 9.92 -9.86 13.16
N GLU A 18 9.13 -10.47 14.04
CA GLU A 18 8.35 -11.66 13.73
C GLU A 18 7.25 -11.32 12.70
N GLY A 19 7.41 -11.85 11.49
CA GLY A 19 6.51 -11.59 10.36
C GLY A 19 6.89 -10.38 9.49
N MET A 20 7.92 -9.60 9.87
CA MET A 20 8.46 -8.56 9.00
C MET A 20 9.25 -9.20 7.86
N ARG A 21 8.62 -9.25 6.68
CA ARG A 21 9.31 -9.60 5.43
C ARG A 21 9.89 -8.33 4.83
N SER A 22 11.21 -8.29 4.71
CA SER A 22 11.89 -7.37 3.80
C SER A 22 11.29 -7.51 2.41
N SER A 23 10.53 -6.50 2.03
CA SER A 23 9.78 -6.46 0.79
C SER A 23 9.27 -5.04 0.58
N THR A 24 9.09 -4.67 -0.69
CA THR A 24 8.28 -3.50 -1.03
C THR A 24 6.84 -3.77 -0.59
N ILE A 25 6.45 -3.21 0.57
CA ILE A 25 5.12 -3.44 1.18
C ILE A 25 4.00 -2.87 0.31
N TRP A 26 4.28 -1.78 -0.39
CA TRP A 26 3.37 -1.14 -1.34
C TRP A 26 4.18 -0.27 -2.31
N THR A 27 3.61 -0.04 -3.48
CA THR A 27 4.19 0.79 -4.54
C THR A 27 3.15 1.84 -4.91
N SER A 28 3.59 3.08 -5.15
CA SER A 28 2.69 4.18 -5.49
C SER A 28 3.20 5.00 -6.68
N ALA A 29 2.28 5.73 -7.29
CA ALA A 29 2.55 6.74 -8.30
C ALA A 29 1.66 7.96 -8.05
N ALA A 30 2.24 9.16 -8.11
CA ALA A 30 1.52 10.41 -7.94
C ALA A 30 1.44 11.15 -9.28
N ASP A 31 0.23 11.29 -9.81
CA ASP A 31 -0.06 12.14 -10.96
C ASP A 31 -0.42 13.54 -10.46
N THR A 32 0.58 14.41 -10.42
CA THR A 32 0.45 15.79 -9.91
C THR A 32 -0.31 16.70 -10.84
N ARG A 33 -0.43 16.36 -12.14
CA ARG A 33 -1.19 17.16 -13.10
C ARG A 33 -2.69 16.94 -12.94
N ASN A 34 -3.10 15.69 -12.80
CA ASN A 34 -4.51 15.33 -12.68
C ASN A 34 -4.97 15.18 -11.22
N LEU A 35 -4.06 15.40 -10.26
CA LEU A 35 -4.31 15.32 -8.82
C LEU A 35 -4.84 13.95 -8.38
N LYS A 36 -4.16 12.88 -8.83
CA LYS A 36 -4.51 11.49 -8.52
C LYS A 36 -3.32 10.76 -7.90
N PHE A 37 -3.58 10.03 -6.83
CA PHE A 37 -2.59 9.19 -6.17
C PHE A 37 -2.97 7.72 -6.35
N TYR A 38 -2.08 6.95 -6.96
CA TYR A 38 -2.30 5.54 -7.25
C TYR A 38 -1.40 4.67 -6.38
N TYR A 39 -1.89 3.50 -6.00
CA TYR A 39 -1.06 2.52 -5.31
C TYR A 39 -1.54 1.07 -5.49
N HIS A 40 -0.64 0.13 -5.26
CA HIS A 40 -0.95 -1.27 -5.00
C HIS A 40 -0.11 -1.77 -3.82
N THR A 41 -0.50 -2.89 -3.21
CA THR A 41 0.20 -3.45 -2.04
C THR A 41 0.91 -4.76 -2.39
N GLN A 42 1.72 -5.28 -1.47
CA GLN A 42 2.31 -6.61 -1.58
C GLN A 42 1.26 -7.73 -1.59
N HIS A 43 0.08 -7.49 -1.01
CA HIS A 43 -0.98 -8.50 -0.88
C HIS A 43 -1.96 -8.46 -2.05
N ASN A 44 -2.10 -7.30 -2.72
CA ASN A 44 -3.05 -7.12 -3.82
C ASN A 44 -2.53 -6.12 -4.86
N ARG A 45 -2.25 -6.62 -6.08
CA ARG A 45 -1.79 -5.83 -7.23
C ARG A 45 -2.86 -5.00 -7.94
N LYS A 46 -4.13 -5.09 -7.54
CA LYS A 46 -5.18 -4.20 -8.05
C LYS A 46 -4.78 -2.75 -7.76
N LEU A 47 -4.74 -1.94 -8.81
CA LEU A 47 -4.48 -0.53 -8.70
C LEU A 47 -5.64 0.17 -7.99
N ARG A 48 -5.32 0.89 -6.92
CA ARG A 48 -6.24 1.74 -6.18
C ARG A 48 -5.87 3.19 -6.44
N MET A 49 -6.87 4.07 -6.35
CA MET A 49 -6.71 5.48 -6.69
C MET A 49 -7.42 6.35 -5.66
N VAL A 50 -6.75 7.41 -5.24
CA VAL A 50 -7.29 8.52 -4.47
C VAL A 50 -7.36 9.72 -5.39
N ASP A 51 -8.58 10.22 -5.63
CA ASP A 51 -8.82 11.40 -6.47
C ASP A 51 -8.88 12.62 -5.56
N LEU A 52 -7.83 13.43 -5.57
CA LEU A 52 -7.74 14.58 -4.67
C LEU A 52 -8.77 15.66 -5.04
N ASN A 53 -9.24 15.72 -6.30
CA ASN A 53 -10.30 16.66 -6.69
C ASN A 53 -11.64 16.38 -6.00
N LYS A 54 -11.82 15.18 -5.44
CA LYS A 54 -13.05 14.75 -4.77
C LYS A 54 -12.97 14.89 -3.25
N ILE A 55 -11.88 15.43 -2.72
CA ILE A 55 -11.66 15.62 -1.29
C ILE A 55 -11.94 17.08 -0.92
N ASP A 56 -12.75 17.29 0.12
CA ASP A 56 -12.94 18.61 0.72
C ASP A 56 -11.79 18.91 1.71
N PHE A 57 -10.84 19.72 1.25
CA PHE A 57 -9.68 20.14 2.05
C PHE A 57 -9.96 21.32 2.99
N SER A 58 -11.20 21.86 3.03
CA SER A 58 -11.56 22.91 3.99
C SER A 58 -11.77 22.36 5.41
N THR A 59 -11.84 21.03 5.56
CA THR A 59 -12.01 20.38 6.86
C THR A 59 -10.67 20.15 7.56
N GLU A 60 -10.58 20.49 8.85
CA GLU A 60 -9.35 20.32 9.65
C GLU A 60 -9.17 18.87 10.18
N ARG A 61 -9.78 17.87 9.55
CA ARG A 61 -9.78 16.47 10.03
C ARG A 61 -8.89 15.59 9.17
N ILE A 62 -8.03 14.80 9.83
CA ILE A 62 -7.25 13.75 9.17
C ILE A 62 -8.15 12.55 8.86
N VAL A 63 -8.35 12.27 7.58
CA VAL A 63 -9.05 11.06 7.10
C VAL A 63 -8.05 9.92 6.93
N ARG A 64 -8.42 8.72 7.40
CA ARG A 64 -7.61 7.50 7.30
C ARG A 64 -8.44 6.38 6.68
N PHE A 65 -7.80 5.53 5.88
CA PHE A 65 -8.40 4.32 5.35
C PHE A 65 -7.35 3.22 5.24
N SER A 66 -7.80 1.96 5.32
CA SER A 66 -6.92 0.80 5.16
C SER A 66 -6.45 0.68 3.70
N LEU A 67 -5.16 0.41 3.49
CA LEU A 67 -4.60 0.19 2.14
C LEU A 67 -5.28 -0.99 1.45
N ASP A 68 -5.50 -2.07 2.20
CA ASP A 68 -6.24 -3.26 1.78
C ASP A 68 -7.46 -3.46 2.70
N LYS A 69 -8.65 -3.63 2.12
CA LYS A 69 -9.85 -4.08 2.87
C LYS A 69 -9.72 -5.54 3.30
N ARG A 70 -9.05 -6.36 2.48
CA ARG A 70 -8.72 -7.78 2.69
C ARG A 70 -7.31 -8.02 2.14
N LYS A 71 -6.45 -8.73 2.88
CA LYS A 71 -5.09 -9.10 2.45
C LYS A 71 -5.13 -10.30 1.49
N GLU A 72 -5.71 -10.09 0.32
CA GLU A 72 -5.94 -11.11 -0.69
C GLU A 72 -5.81 -10.52 -2.09
N GLN A 73 -5.17 -11.25 -2.99
CA GLN A 73 -4.98 -10.85 -4.37
C GLN A 73 -6.31 -10.91 -5.12
N GLU A 74 -6.66 -9.82 -5.82
CA GLU A 74 -7.75 -9.89 -6.79
C GLU A 74 -7.25 -10.59 -8.05
N ILE A 75 -7.89 -11.70 -8.42
CA ILE A 75 -7.54 -12.53 -9.56
C ILE A 75 -8.72 -12.48 -10.53
N GLU A 76 -8.45 -12.06 -11.76
CA GLU A 76 -9.36 -12.21 -12.89
C GLU A 76 -9.03 -13.54 -13.58
N ASP A 77 -10.01 -14.44 -13.69
CA ASP A 77 -9.85 -15.67 -14.47
C ASP A 77 -10.07 -15.36 -15.95
N VAL A 78 -8.97 -15.37 -16.70
CA VAL A 78 -8.93 -15.09 -18.14
C VAL A 78 -8.77 -16.38 -18.97
N THR A 79 -9.11 -17.54 -18.40
CA THR A 79 -9.06 -18.83 -19.11
C THR A 79 -9.99 -18.81 -20.33
N PRO A 80 -9.50 -19.05 -21.56
CA PRO A 80 -10.33 -19.11 -22.76
C PRO A 80 -11.42 -20.19 -22.67
N LYS A 81 -12.59 -19.91 -23.24
CA LYS A 81 -13.69 -20.88 -23.42
C LYS A 81 -13.74 -21.40 -24.85
#